data_AF-H9MBN5-F1
#
_entry.id   AF-H9MBN5-F1
#
_cell.length_a   1.000
_cell.length_b   1.000
_cell.length_c   1.000
_cell.angle_alpha   90.00
_cell.angle_beta   90.00
_cell.angle_gamma   90.00
#
_symmetry.space_group_name_H-M   'P 1'
#
loop_
_entity.id
_entity.type
_entity.pdbx_description
1 polymer ?
#
loop_
_entity_poly.entity_id
_entity_poly.type
_entity_poly.pdbx_seq_one_letter_code
_entity_poly.pdbx_strand_id
1 'polypeptide(L)' 'PSPSSSSSSDCTSAITSLSPCLSFVTTNSNETKPGNDCCTALSSIVSTKVLCLCQVLSGNNNLGLPINR' A
#
# COMPACT_ATOMS: atom_id res chain seq x y z
N PRO A 1 -27.46 -1.25 -17.13
CA PRO A 1 -26.90 -1.14 -15.77
C PRO A 1 -25.52 -1.79 -15.73
N SER A 2 -24.48 -0.96 -15.84
CA SER A 2 -23.09 -1.40 -15.95
C SER A 2 -22.36 -1.07 -14.65
N PRO A 3 -22.08 -2.04 -13.77
CA PRO A 3 -21.10 -1.83 -12.72
C PRO A 3 -19.72 -2.21 -13.26
N SER A 4 -19.13 -1.36 -14.09
CA SER A 4 -17.68 -1.38 -14.33
C SER A 4 -16.98 -0.73 -13.13
N SER A 5 -17.14 -1.32 -11.95
CA SER A 5 -16.57 -0.82 -10.70
C SER A 5 -15.69 -1.89 -10.06
N SER A 6 -14.71 -2.43 -10.78
CA SER A 6 -13.70 -3.32 -10.17
C SER A 6 -12.37 -2.63 -9.89
N SER A 7 -11.99 -1.59 -10.64
CA SER A 7 -10.62 -1.08 -10.55
C SER A 7 -10.27 -0.35 -9.24
N SER A 8 -11.26 0.11 -8.46
CA SER A 8 -10.99 0.81 -7.19
C SER A 8 -11.00 -0.10 -5.97
N SER A 9 -11.65 -1.28 -6.03
CA SER A 9 -11.72 -2.21 -4.90
C SER A 9 -10.42 -3.00 -4.71
N ASP A 10 -9.61 -3.13 -5.77
CA ASP A 10 -8.43 -3.99 -5.78
C ASP A 10 -7.23 -3.43 -5.00
N CYS A 11 -7.13 -2.11 -4.88
CA CYS A 11 -6.02 -1.46 -4.17
C CYS A 11 -6.25 -1.43 -2.66
N THR A 12 -7.49 -1.39 -2.20
CA THR A 12 -7.82 -1.46 -0.77
C THR A 12 -7.26 -2.74 -0.15
N SER A 13 -7.43 -3.90 -0.81
CA SER A 13 -6.85 -5.17 -0.35
C SER A 13 -5.31 -5.16 -0.38
N ALA A 14 -4.69 -4.52 -1.37
CA ALA A 14 -3.24 -4.35 -1.40
C ALA A 14 -2.78 -3.52 -0.19
N ILE A 15 -3.47 -2.43 0.12
CA ILE A 15 -3.15 -1.56 1.26
C ILE A 15 -3.39 -2.27 2.59
N THR A 16 -4.48 -3.02 2.73
CA THR A 16 -4.71 -3.88 3.90
C THR A 16 -3.60 -4.91 4.05
N SER A 17 -3.06 -5.44 2.96
CA SER A 17 -1.89 -6.31 3.03
C SER A 17 -0.60 -5.56 3.40
N LEU A 18 -0.50 -4.25 3.12
CA LEU A 18 0.57 -3.35 3.57
C LEU A 18 0.42 -2.86 5.02
N SER A 19 -0.64 -3.21 5.74
CA SER A 19 -0.84 -2.85 7.16
C SER A 19 0.43 -3.00 8.02
N PRO A 20 1.16 -4.13 7.98
CA PRO A 20 2.39 -4.30 8.78
C PRO A 20 3.54 -3.37 8.34
N CYS A 21 3.47 -2.79 7.13
CA CYS A 21 4.45 -1.83 6.64
C CYS A 21 4.15 -0.38 7.04
N LEU A 22 2.91 -0.06 7.43
CA LEU A 22 2.50 1.33 7.70
C LEU A 22 3.40 2.01 8.74
N SER A 23 3.83 1.29 9.77
CA SER A 23 4.76 1.79 10.79
C SER A 23 6.19 2.04 10.29
N PHE A 24 6.53 1.62 9.08
CA PHE A 24 7.81 1.92 8.42
C PHE A 24 7.64 3.00 7.34
N VAL A 25 6.57 2.93 6.54
CA VAL A 25 6.37 3.82 5.40
C VAL A 25 5.73 5.15 5.77
N THR A 26 5.40 5.41 7.05
CA THR A 26 4.78 6.69 7.45
C THR A 26 5.83 7.76 7.73
N THR A 27 5.53 9.03 7.41
CA THR A 27 6.49 10.16 7.50
C THR A 27 7.05 10.39 8.90
N ASN A 28 6.41 9.89 9.95
CA ASN A 28 6.85 10.01 11.35
C ASN A 28 7.39 8.69 11.93
N SER A 29 7.68 7.71 11.08
CA SER A 29 8.26 6.44 11.51
C SER A 29 9.70 6.64 11.99
N ASN A 30 9.98 6.18 13.21
CA ASN A 30 11.36 6.04 13.71
C ASN A 30 12.02 4.72 13.23
N GLU A 31 11.24 3.84 12.59
CA GLU A 31 11.72 2.57 12.07
C GLU A 31 12.58 2.79 10.84
N THR A 32 13.88 2.46 10.94
CA THR A 32 14.82 2.57 9.81
C THR A 32 14.84 1.31 8.94
N LYS A 33 14.19 0.24 9.39
CA LYS A 33 14.13 -1.05 8.70
C LYS A 33 12.71 -1.64 8.81
N PRO A 34 12.13 -2.15 7.71
CA PRO A 34 10.88 -2.87 7.79
C PRO A 34 11.05 -4.24 8.46
N GLY A 35 10.06 -4.67 9.24
CA GLY A 35 9.98 -6.04 9.74
C GLY A 35 9.86 -7.07 8.60
N ASN A 36 10.15 -8.35 8.89
CA ASN A 36 10.09 -9.44 7.91
C ASN A 36 8.69 -9.59 7.28
N ASP A 37 7.63 -9.43 8.08
CA ASP A 37 6.24 -9.47 7.60
C ASP A 37 5.94 -8.34 6.62
N CYS A 38 6.45 -7.14 6.88
CA CYS A 38 6.31 -6.02 5.96
C CYS A 38 7.00 -6.33 4.63
N CYS A 39 8.24 -6.81 4.66
CA CYS A 39 8.98 -7.10 3.43
C CYS A 39 8.30 -8.20 2.59
N THR A 40 7.74 -9.21 3.25
CA THR A 40 6.98 -10.29 2.61
C THR A 40 5.70 -9.78 1.98
N ALA A 41 4.93 -8.97 2.71
CA ALA A 41 3.72 -8.36 2.19
C ALA A 41 4.00 -7.43 1.00
N LEU A 42 5.03 -6.59 1.11
CA LEU A 42 5.46 -5.67 0.06
C LEU A 42 5.86 -6.44 -1.21
N SER A 43 6.62 -7.52 -1.07
CA SER A 43 7.00 -8.41 -2.19
C SER A 43 5.78 -9.04 -2.87
N SER A 44 4.81 -9.50 -2.09
CA SER A 44 3.58 -10.07 -2.64
C SER A 44 2.79 -9.04 -3.44
N ILE A 45 2.72 -7.81 -2.97
CA ILE A 45 2.00 -6.70 -3.62
C ILE A 45 2.75 -6.19 -4.85
N VAL A 46 4.08 -6.07 -4.80
CA VAL A 46 4.86 -5.66 -5.98
C VAL A 46 4.72 -6.70 -7.09
N SER A 47 4.51 -7.97 -6.73
CA SER A 47 4.33 -9.06 -7.70
C SER A 47 2.91 -9.15 -8.26
N THR A 48 1.88 -8.83 -7.45
CA THR A 48 0.47 -9.07 -7.81
C THR A 48 -0.34 -7.80 -8.10
N LYS A 49 0.03 -6.68 -7.48
CA LYS A 49 -0.75 -5.42 -7.43
C LYS A 49 0.18 -4.19 -7.53
N VAL A 50 1.20 -4.25 -8.39
CA VAL A 50 2.22 -3.17 -8.56
C VAL A 50 1.62 -1.80 -8.88
N LEU A 51 0.53 -1.76 -9.64
CA LEU A 51 -0.16 -0.51 -9.98
C LEU A 51 -0.75 0.14 -8.73
N CYS A 52 -1.37 -0.65 -7.85
CA CYS A 52 -1.92 -0.15 -6.59
C CYS A 52 -0.82 0.38 -5.67
N LEU A 53 0.31 -0.32 -5.61
CA LEU A 53 1.49 0.15 -4.90
C LEU A 53 1.91 1.53 -5.42
N CYS A 54 2.05 1.70 -6.74
CA CYS A 54 2.39 2.98 -7.34
C CYS A 54 1.39 4.10 -7.02
N GLN A 55 0.08 3.82 -6.97
CA GLN A 55 -0.93 4.81 -6.58
C GLN A 55 -0.76 5.26 -5.12
N VAL A 56 -0.49 4.32 -4.20
CA VAL A 56 -0.21 4.63 -2.80
C VAL A 56 1.05 5.49 -2.66
N LEU A 57 2.12 5.10 -3.37
CA LEU A 57 3.39 5.81 -3.41
C LEU A 57 3.35 7.12 -4.21
N SER A 58 2.32 7.37 -5.02
CA SER A 58 2.12 8.65 -5.71
C SER A 58 1.18 9.59 -4.96
N GLY A 59 0.43 9.10 -3.95
CA GLY A 59 -0.30 9.92 -2.97
C GLY A 59 -1.73 10.22 -3.38
N ASN A 60 -2.10 9.77 -4.57
CA ASN A 60 -3.43 9.60 -5.14
C ASN A 60 -4.15 8.39 -4.52
N ASN A 61 -4.02 8.22 -3.21
CA ASN A 61 -4.77 7.22 -2.46
C ASN A 61 -5.76 7.95 -1.55
N ASN A 62 -7.04 7.58 -1.64
CA ASN A 62 -8.13 8.19 -0.88
C ASN A 62 -8.05 7.93 0.65
N LEU A 63 -7.01 7.25 1.16
CA LEU A 63 -6.88 6.90 2.57
C LEU A 63 -6.22 7.98 3.44
N GLY A 64 -5.63 9.03 2.86
CA GLY A 64 -5.02 10.11 3.67
C GLY A 64 -3.84 9.66 4.54
N LEU A 65 -3.16 8.57 4.16
CA LEU A 65 -2.00 8.05 4.90
C LEU A 65 -0.78 8.96 4.65
N PRO A 66 -0.09 9.42 5.71
CA PRO A 66 1.12 10.23 5.57
C PRO A 66 2.30 9.32 5.22
N ILE A 67 2.46 8.98 3.95
CA ILE A 67 3.54 8.10 3.47
C ILE A 67 4.81 8.92 3.24
N ASN A 68 5.95 8.45 3.75
CA ASN A 68 7.26 9.00 3.43
C ASN A 68 7.55 8.73 1.95
N ARG A 69 7.76 9.80 1.17
CA ARG A 69 8.18 9.72 -0.22
C ARG A 69 9.69 9.76 -0.33
#